data_AF-A0A9E4CFN7-F1
#
_entry.id   AF-A0A9E4CFN7-F1
#
_cell.length_a   1.000
_cell.length_b   1.000
_cell.length_c   1.000
_cell.angle_alpha   90.00
_cell.angle_beta   90.00
_cell.angle_gamma   90.00
#
_symmetry.space_group_name_H-M   'P 1'
#
loop_
_entity.id
_entity.type
_entity.pdbx_description
1 polymer ?
#
loop_
_entity_poly.entity_id
_entity_poly.type
_entity_poly.pdbx_seq_one_letter_code
_entity_poly.pdbx_strand_id
1 'polypeptide(L)'
;MIEPILAGDDHPETLRTDDVQYVRDLGLIRTTGNLQIANPIYQEVIPRELTYSTQVTITRDAAWFIMDDGRLNMHKLLHDFQTFFREHSEHWVERFQYKEAGPQLLMQAYLQRIINGGGEIRREYGLGHRRTDLLVIWPHGDNQVQQQVQKTVIELKMRYGKLDKTIEAGIRQTWYYMDRAATDDGHLIIFNRNPNTPWSEKIFTRTETYNGTAIQVWGM
;
A
#
# COMPACT_ATOMS: atom_id res chain seq x y z
N MET A 1 -4.05 1.76 18.79
CA MET A 1 -3.34 0.63 19.42
C MET A 1 -2.64 -0.28 18.41
N ILE A 2 -3.33 -0.84 17.40
CA ILE A 2 -2.68 -1.66 16.34
C ILE A 2 -2.01 -0.78 15.26
N GLU A 3 -2.30 0.53 15.22
CA GLU A 3 -1.72 1.47 14.25
C GLU A 3 -0.20 1.41 14.14
N PRO A 4 0.63 1.42 15.19
CA PRO A 4 2.08 1.39 15.01
C PRO A 4 2.55 0.12 14.30
N ILE A 5 1.80 -0.99 14.45
CA ILE A 5 2.04 -2.25 13.73
C ILE A 5 1.65 -2.11 12.26
N LEU A 6 0.55 -1.42 11.96
CA LEU A 6 0.09 -1.15 10.59
C LEU A 6 0.97 -0.12 9.86
N ALA A 7 1.49 0.87 10.60
CA ALA A 7 2.39 1.90 10.11
C ALA A 7 3.83 1.39 9.93
N GLY A 8 4.17 0.26 10.56
CA GLY A 8 5.52 -0.27 10.57
C GLY A 8 6.48 0.58 11.43
N ASP A 9 5.98 1.15 12.52
CA ASP A 9 6.76 2.02 13.40
C ASP A 9 7.73 1.20 14.28
N ASP A 10 8.93 1.74 14.40
CA ASP A 10 10.09 1.10 15.04
C ASP A 10 10.27 1.49 16.50
N HIS A 11 9.36 2.32 17.04
CA HIS A 11 9.43 2.90 18.38
C HIS A 11 8.37 2.28 19.31
N PRO A 12 8.56 1.02 19.75
CA PRO A 12 7.64 0.36 20.68
C PRO A 12 7.52 1.11 22.02
N GLU A 13 8.44 2.02 22.35
CA GLU A 13 8.40 2.87 23.54
C GLU A 13 7.23 3.89 23.56
N THR A 14 6.55 4.10 22.44
CA THR A 14 5.34 4.95 22.39
C THR A 14 4.05 4.20 22.75
N LEU A 15 4.10 2.86 22.80
CA LEU A 15 2.95 2.02 23.08
C LEU A 15 2.75 1.85 24.59
N ARG A 16 1.53 2.09 25.07
CA ARG A 16 1.19 1.80 26.47
C ARG A 16 1.24 0.29 26.71
N THR A 17 1.90 -0.13 27.79
CA THR A 17 2.05 -1.56 28.11
C THR A 17 0.69 -2.26 28.28
N ASP A 18 -0.26 -1.61 28.96
CA ASP A 18 -1.60 -2.16 29.21
C ASP A 18 -2.36 -2.43 27.90
N ASP A 19 -2.21 -1.52 26.94
CA ASP A 19 -2.80 -1.61 25.62
C ASP A 19 -2.22 -2.83 24.87
N VAL A 20 -0.89 -2.93 24.79
CA VAL A 20 -0.21 -4.06 24.13
C VAL A 20 -0.59 -5.39 24.79
N GLN A 21 -0.65 -5.43 26.12
CA GLN A 21 -1.08 -6.60 26.85
C GLN A 21 -2.53 -6.97 26.51
N TYR A 22 -3.44 -6.00 26.49
CA TYR A 22 -4.84 -6.22 26.16
C TYR A 22 -5.04 -6.84 24.78
N VAL A 23 -4.44 -6.28 23.71
CA VAL A 23 -4.60 -6.85 22.36
C VAL A 23 -3.84 -8.17 22.15
N ARG A 24 -2.77 -8.41 22.91
CA ARG A 24 -2.10 -9.71 22.95
C ARG A 24 -2.98 -10.76 23.62
N ASP A 25 -3.61 -10.41 24.74
CA ASP A 25 -4.49 -11.32 25.49
C ASP A 25 -5.80 -11.60 24.70
N LEU A 26 -6.24 -10.66 23.85
CA LEU A 26 -7.28 -10.90 22.83
C LEU A 26 -6.80 -11.75 21.62
N GLY A 27 -5.51 -12.07 21.55
CA GLY A 27 -4.93 -12.87 20.46
C GLY A 27 -4.78 -12.12 19.13
N LEU A 28 -4.94 -10.80 19.08
CA LEU A 28 -4.84 -10.01 17.85
C LEU A 28 -3.40 -9.80 17.39
N ILE A 29 -2.45 -9.80 18.34
CA ILE A 29 -1.03 -9.60 18.09
C ILE A 29 -0.18 -10.70 18.74
N ARG A 30 1.04 -10.89 18.23
CA ARG A 30 2.11 -11.64 18.89
C ARG A 30 3.23 -10.68 19.28
N THR A 31 3.83 -10.92 20.43
CA THR A 31 4.96 -10.14 20.96
C THR A 31 6.24 -10.97 21.09
N THR A 32 6.19 -12.27 20.80
CA THR A 32 7.35 -13.15 20.78
C THR A 32 8.22 -12.85 19.55
N GLY A 33 9.46 -12.39 19.79
CA GLY A 33 10.38 -11.95 18.74
C GLY A 33 10.16 -10.48 18.38
N ASN A 34 9.07 -10.18 17.66
CA ASN A 34 8.69 -8.82 17.25
C ASN A 34 7.19 -8.61 17.43
N LEU A 35 6.77 -7.35 17.60
CA LEU A 35 5.36 -6.95 17.63
C LEU A 35 4.75 -7.10 16.23
N GLN A 36 3.80 -8.02 16.07
CA GLN A 36 3.19 -8.34 14.78
C GLN A 36 1.73 -8.78 14.91
N ILE A 37 0.94 -8.64 13.83
CA ILE A 37 -0.43 -9.18 13.78
C ILE A 37 -0.38 -10.71 13.87
N ALA A 38 -1.28 -11.30 14.68
CA ALA A 38 -1.12 -12.67 15.14
C ALA A 38 -1.33 -13.76 14.09
N ASN A 39 -2.04 -13.49 13.00
CA ASN A 39 -2.32 -14.45 11.95
C ASN A 39 -2.72 -13.76 10.62
N PRO A 40 -2.69 -14.51 9.49
CA PRO A 40 -3.07 -13.98 8.17
C PRO A 40 -4.51 -13.46 8.07
N ILE A 41 -5.45 -14.01 8.84
CA ILE A 41 -6.85 -13.54 8.82
C ILE A 41 -6.92 -12.12 9.36
N TYR A 42 -6.25 -11.83 10.48
CA TYR A 42 -6.24 -10.49 11.07
C TYR A 42 -5.44 -9.49 10.24
N GLN A 43 -4.41 -9.95 9.53
CA GLN A 43 -3.67 -9.13 8.56
C GLN A 43 -4.58 -8.64 7.43
N GLU A 44 -5.59 -9.42 7.06
CA GLU A 44 -6.58 -9.03 6.05
C GLU A 44 -7.73 -8.21 6.65
N VAL A 45 -8.32 -8.70 7.74
CA VAL A 45 -9.56 -8.15 8.28
C VAL A 45 -9.33 -6.77 8.90
N ILE A 46 -8.27 -6.57 9.69
CA ILE A 46 -8.08 -5.31 10.42
C ILE A 46 -7.96 -4.11 9.48
N PRO A 47 -7.07 -4.09 8.46
CA PRO A 47 -6.99 -2.96 7.53
C PRO A 47 -8.29 -2.74 6.75
N ARG A 48 -8.97 -3.82 6.38
CA ARG A 48 -10.23 -3.76 5.64
C ARG A 48 -11.34 -3.11 6.46
N GLU A 49 -11.50 -3.51 7.72
CA GLU A 49 -12.51 -2.91 8.62
C GLU A 49 -12.19 -1.44 8.92
N LEU A 50 -10.91 -1.11 9.12
CA LEU A 50 -10.48 0.27 9.37
C LEU A 50 -10.74 1.21 8.18
N THR A 51 -10.85 0.67 6.97
CA THR A 51 -11.01 1.44 5.74
C THR A 51 -12.39 1.30 5.10
N TYR A 52 -13.32 0.55 5.71
CA TYR A 52 -14.62 0.26 5.12
C TYR A 52 -15.42 1.53 4.78
N SER A 53 -15.46 2.49 5.69
CA SER A 53 -16.14 3.79 5.46
C SER A 53 -15.52 4.58 4.31
N THR A 54 -14.21 4.45 4.08
CA THR A 54 -13.53 5.02 2.91
C THR A 54 -13.98 4.36 1.64
N GLN A 55 -13.97 3.02 1.61
CA GLN A 55 -14.28 2.24 0.41
C GLN A 55 -15.66 2.58 -0.14
N VAL A 56 -16.67 2.73 0.74
CA VAL A 56 -18.04 3.06 0.33
C VAL A 56 -18.21 4.47 -0.23
N THR A 57 -17.28 5.39 0.08
CA THR A 57 -17.31 6.77 -0.46
C THR A 57 -16.62 6.90 -1.81
N ILE A 58 -15.81 5.91 -2.20
CA ILE A 58 -15.08 5.91 -3.48
C ILE A 58 -16.04 5.45 -4.58
N THR A 59 -16.36 6.37 -5.49
CA THR A 59 -17.33 6.19 -6.59
C THR A 59 -16.70 5.74 -7.91
N ARG A 60 -15.41 5.39 -7.92
CA ARG A 60 -14.69 4.94 -9.12
C ARG A 60 -15.15 3.55 -9.56
N ASP A 61 -15.42 3.41 -10.85
CA ASP A 61 -15.72 2.13 -11.49
C ASP A 61 -14.42 1.44 -11.92
N ALA A 62 -14.30 0.16 -11.59
CA ALA A 62 -13.15 -0.67 -11.97
C ALA A 62 -12.98 -0.75 -13.49
N ALA A 63 -14.08 -0.75 -14.24
CA ALA A 63 -14.07 -0.83 -15.70
C ALA A 63 -13.27 0.30 -16.36
N TRP A 64 -13.15 1.46 -15.68
CA TRP A 64 -12.40 2.59 -16.21
C TRP A 64 -10.88 2.36 -16.26
N PHE A 65 -10.37 1.42 -15.47
CA PHE A 65 -8.95 1.08 -15.41
C PHE A 65 -8.60 -0.17 -16.22
N ILE A 66 -9.57 -0.82 -16.85
CA ILE A 66 -9.33 -1.99 -17.69
C ILE A 66 -9.01 -1.52 -19.12
N MET A 67 -7.93 -2.07 -19.70
CA MET A 67 -7.53 -1.82 -21.08
C MET A 67 -8.30 -2.71 -22.05
N ASP A 68 -8.25 -2.40 -23.34
CA ASP A 68 -8.96 -3.17 -24.39
C ASP A 68 -8.52 -4.65 -24.46
N ASP A 69 -7.30 -4.96 -24.00
CA ASP A 69 -6.75 -6.33 -23.90
C ASP A 69 -7.14 -7.05 -22.59
N GLY A 70 -7.94 -6.41 -21.73
CA GLY A 70 -8.40 -6.93 -20.44
C GLY A 70 -7.42 -6.76 -19.28
N ARG A 71 -6.23 -6.19 -19.50
CA ARG A 71 -5.26 -5.93 -18.43
C ARG A 71 -5.65 -4.71 -17.59
N LEU A 72 -5.16 -4.66 -16.35
CA LEU A 72 -5.37 -3.53 -15.46
C LEU A 72 -4.32 -2.44 -15.75
N ASN A 73 -4.78 -1.24 -16.09
CA ASN A 73 -3.93 -0.07 -16.31
C ASN A 73 -3.50 0.55 -14.98
N MET A 74 -2.43 0.00 -14.41
CA MET A 74 -1.88 0.44 -13.13
C MET A 74 -1.38 1.88 -13.15
N HIS A 75 -0.82 2.34 -14.28
CA HIS A 75 -0.37 3.72 -14.43
C HIS A 75 -1.55 4.71 -14.31
N LYS A 76 -2.66 4.44 -15.02
CA LYS A 76 -3.87 5.26 -14.94
C LYS A 76 -4.50 5.21 -13.56
N LEU A 77 -4.54 4.03 -12.93
CA LEU A 77 -5.07 3.84 -11.58
C LEU A 77 -4.30 4.68 -10.57
N LEU A 78 -2.96 4.60 -10.57
CA LEU A 78 -2.13 5.33 -9.61
C LEU A 78 -2.12 6.84 -9.85
N HIS A 79 -2.26 7.26 -11.10
CA HIS A 79 -2.44 8.69 -11.42
C HIS A 79 -3.79 9.22 -10.91
N ASP A 80 -4.90 8.48 -11.08
CA ASP A 80 -6.18 8.87 -10.47
C ASP A 80 -6.08 8.86 -8.96
N PHE A 81 -5.37 7.89 -8.37
CA PHE A 81 -5.11 7.87 -6.93
C PHE A 81 -4.30 9.09 -6.46
N GLN A 82 -3.26 9.54 -7.18
CA GLN A 82 -2.54 10.79 -6.83
C GLN A 82 -3.48 11.99 -6.79
N THR A 83 -4.39 12.07 -7.77
CA THR A 83 -5.39 13.16 -7.85
C THR A 83 -6.35 13.09 -6.67
N PHE A 84 -6.92 11.91 -6.42
CA PHE A 84 -7.79 11.63 -5.29
C PHE A 84 -7.12 11.90 -3.95
N PHE A 85 -5.87 11.48 -3.77
CA PHE A 85 -5.09 11.70 -2.56
C PHE A 85 -4.89 13.20 -2.30
N ARG A 86 -4.53 13.97 -3.33
CA ARG A 86 -4.42 15.43 -3.22
C ARG A 86 -5.74 16.09 -2.81
N GLU A 87 -6.85 15.67 -3.38
CA GLU A 87 -8.17 16.29 -3.16
C GLU A 87 -8.78 15.95 -1.79
N HIS A 88 -8.41 14.80 -1.21
CA HIS A 88 -9.09 14.28 -0.02
C HIS A 88 -8.19 14.05 1.19
N SER A 89 -6.85 14.05 1.03
CA SER A 89 -5.94 13.66 2.13
C SER A 89 -6.06 14.52 3.38
N GLU A 90 -6.37 15.82 3.28
CA GLU A 90 -6.53 16.69 4.47
C GLU A 90 -7.68 16.24 5.35
N HIS A 91 -8.87 16.02 4.77
CA HIS A 91 -10.02 15.48 5.48
C HIS A 91 -9.78 14.07 6.04
N TRP A 92 -8.93 13.29 5.38
CA TRP A 92 -8.58 11.94 5.82
C TRP A 92 -7.58 11.92 6.99
N VAL A 93 -6.56 12.80 6.94
CA VAL A 93 -5.55 12.95 8.00
C VAL A 93 -6.19 13.48 9.29
N GLU A 94 -7.24 14.29 9.18
CA GLU A 94 -7.98 14.81 10.34
C GLU A 94 -8.98 13.79 10.93
N ARG A 95 -9.62 12.97 10.09
CA ARG A 95 -10.66 12.01 10.53
C ARG A 95 -10.11 10.71 11.10
N PHE A 96 -8.94 10.27 10.67
CA PHE A 96 -8.32 9.08 11.25
C PHE A 96 -7.58 9.43 12.53
N GLN A 97 -7.84 8.65 13.59
CA GLN A 97 -6.99 8.61 14.77
C GLN A 97 -5.57 8.09 14.46
N TYR A 98 -5.31 7.67 13.21
CA TYR A 98 -4.13 6.95 12.77
C TYR A 98 -3.28 7.75 11.77
N LYS A 99 -2.56 8.76 12.25
CA LYS A 99 -1.85 9.72 11.41
C LYS A 99 -0.64 9.11 10.69
N GLU A 100 -0.04 8.05 11.22
CA GLU A 100 1.13 7.40 10.63
C GLU A 100 0.74 6.40 9.53
N ALA A 101 -0.30 5.60 9.76
CA ALA A 101 -0.77 4.59 8.80
C ALA A 101 -1.75 5.13 7.75
N GLY A 102 -2.34 6.31 7.98
CA GLY A 102 -3.46 6.86 7.20
C GLY A 102 -3.26 6.82 5.67
N PRO A 103 -2.17 7.36 5.11
CA PRO A 103 -1.96 7.35 3.66
C PRO A 103 -1.88 5.94 3.05
N GLN A 104 -1.25 5.00 3.77
CA GLN A 104 -1.14 3.61 3.32
C GLN A 104 -2.49 2.90 3.38
N LEU A 105 -3.25 3.11 4.46
CA LEU A 105 -4.60 2.59 4.60
C LEU A 105 -5.52 3.15 3.51
N LEU A 106 -5.39 4.43 3.17
CA LEU A 106 -6.17 5.05 2.09
C LEU A 106 -5.86 4.42 0.73
N MET A 107 -4.57 4.18 0.45
CA MET A 107 -4.15 3.48 -0.77
C MET A 107 -4.74 2.06 -0.83
N GLN A 108 -4.66 1.32 0.28
CA GLN A 108 -5.27 -0.01 0.37
C GLN A 108 -6.78 0.02 0.17
N ALA A 109 -7.48 0.99 0.76
CA ALA A 109 -8.93 1.16 0.60
C ALA A 109 -9.30 1.41 -0.86
N TYR A 110 -8.54 2.29 -1.52
CA TYR A 110 -8.74 2.67 -2.90
C TYR A 110 -8.52 1.48 -3.84
N LEU A 111 -7.41 0.76 -3.66
CA LEU A 111 -7.13 -0.48 -4.40
C LEU A 111 -8.20 -1.53 -4.16
N GLN A 112 -8.58 -1.79 -2.90
CA GLN A 112 -9.60 -2.77 -2.53
C GLN A 112 -10.91 -2.50 -3.25
N ARG A 113 -11.33 -1.23 -3.30
CA ARG A 113 -12.58 -0.82 -3.96
C ARG A 113 -12.59 -1.09 -5.46
N ILE A 114 -11.43 -0.93 -6.12
CA ILE A 114 -11.30 -1.05 -7.58
C ILE A 114 -11.01 -2.50 -7.98
N ILE A 115 -10.09 -3.17 -7.29
CA ILE A 115 -9.60 -4.50 -7.68
C ILE A 115 -10.58 -5.60 -7.31
N ASN A 116 -11.38 -5.46 -6.24
CA ASN A 116 -12.35 -6.50 -5.85
C ASN A 116 -13.46 -6.77 -6.90
N GLY A 117 -13.55 -5.97 -7.96
CA GLY A 117 -14.43 -6.23 -9.10
C GLY A 117 -13.93 -7.34 -10.06
N GLY A 118 -12.69 -7.82 -9.90
CA GLY A 118 -12.14 -8.84 -10.80
C GLY A 118 -10.76 -9.42 -10.47
N GLY A 119 -10.05 -8.92 -9.45
CA GLY A 119 -8.71 -9.38 -9.06
C GLY A 119 -8.54 -9.57 -7.56
N GLU A 120 -7.29 -9.82 -7.14
CA GLU A 120 -6.90 -10.10 -5.76
C GLU A 120 -5.79 -9.12 -5.32
N ILE A 121 -5.81 -8.68 -4.07
CA ILE A 121 -4.71 -7.95 -3.42
C ILE A 121 -4.14 -8.84 -2.33
N ARG A 122 -2.87 -9.21 -2.46
CA ARG A 122 -2.11 -9.88 -1.40
C ARG A 122 -1.27 -8.88 -0.63
N ARG A 123 -1.27 -9.05 0.69
CA ARG A 123 -0.50 -8.26 1.65
C ARG A 123 0.53 -9.20 2.26
N GLU A 124 1.81 -9.06 1.91
CA GLU A 124 2.85 -9.88 2.54
C GLU A 124 3.36 -9.12 3.78
N TYR A 125 3.01 -9.63 4.95
CA TYR A 125 3.57 -9.19 6.23
C TYR A 125 4.63 -10.22 6.64
N GLY A 126 5.83 -10.21 6.04
CA GLY A 126 6.75 -11.32 6.27
C GLY A 126 8.21 -11.11 5.92
N LEU A 127 9.05 -11.30 6.95
CA LEU A 127 10.52 -11.48 6.96
C LEU A 127 11.35 -10.21 7.13
N GLY A 128 11.22 -9.60 8.30
CA GLY A 128 12.21 -8.67 8.86
C GLY A 128 12.20 -7.24 8.29
N HIS A 129 11.39 -6.97 7.26
CA HIS A 129 11.26 -5.66 6.66
C HIS A 129 9.86 -5.12 6.98
N ARG A 130 9.84 -4.00 7.72
CA ARG A 130 8.73 -3.59 8.58
C ARG A 130 7.63 -2.80 7.86
N ARG A 131 7.15 -3.17 6.65
CA ARG A 131 6.08 -2.42 5.92
C ARG A 131 5.18 -3.32 5.08
N THR A 132 4.02 -2.77 4.65
CA THR A 132 3.03 -3.47 3.82
C THR A 132 3.43 -3.44 2.35
N ASP A 133 3.91 -4.56 1.84
CA ASP A 133 4.15 -4.75 0.41
C ASP A 133 2.87 -5.34 -0.20
N LEU A 134 2.33 -4.65 -1.22
CA LEU A 134 1.10 -5.05 -1.88
C LEU A 134 1.44 -5.75 -3.19
N LEU A 135 0.82 -6.90 -3.42
CA LEU A 135 0.84 -7.58 -4.71
C LEU A 135 -0.58 -7.61 -5.26
N VAL A 136 -0.77 -6.89 -6.36
CA VAL A 136 -2.02 -6.93 -7.13
C VAL A 136 -1.93 -8.08 -8.11
N ILE A 137 -2.96 -8.91 -8.14
CA ILE A 137 -3.10 -10.06 -9.04
C ILE A 137 -4.37 -9.84 -9.85
N TRP A 138 -4.21 -9.65 -11.16
CA TRP A 138 -5.31 -9.36 -12.07
C TRP A 138 -5.44 -10.44 -13.16
N PRO A 139 -6.53 -11.21 -13.18
CA PRO A 139 -6.79 -12.13 -14.26
C PRO A 139 -7.16 -11.38 -15.55
N HIS A 140 -6.63 -11.81 -16.68
CA HIS A 140 -6.94 -11.25 -18.00
C HIS A 140 -6.84 -12.33 -19.09
N GLY A 141 -7.28 -11.98 -20.29
CA GLY A 141 -7.37 -12.92 -21.42
C GLY A 141 -8.68 -13.72 -21.43
N ASP A 142 -8.84 -14.55 -22.45
CA ASP A 142 -10.06 -15.31 -22.66
C ASP A 142 -10.17 -16.50 -21.70
N ASN A 143 -11.25 -16.51 -20.91
CA ASN A 143 -11.58 -17.56 -19.95
C ASN A 143 -11.75 -18.94 -20.59
N GLN A 144 -11.89 -19.04 -21.91
CA GLN A 144 -12.05 -20.32 -22.61
C GLN A 144 -10.74 -21.03 -23.01
N VAL A 145 -9.61 -20.31 -23.06
CA VAL A 145 -8.37 -20.85 -23.65
C VAL A 145 -7.25 -20.99 -22.61
N GLN A 146 -6.94 -19.92 -21.87
CA GLN A 146 -6.10 -19.95 -20.67
C GLN A 146 -6.11 -18.57 -20.04
N GLN A 147 -6.58 -18.46 -18.79
CA GLN A 147 -6.59 -17.19 -18.06
C GLN A 147 -5.14 -16.81 -17.70
N GLN A 148 -4.69 -15.68 -18.24
CA GLN A 148 -3.39 -15.10 -17.90
C GLN A 148 -3.52 -14.26 -16.64
N VAL A 149 -2.40 -14.08 -15.93
CA VAL A 149 -2.37 -13.33 -14.68
C VAL A 149 -1.35 -12.22 -14.79
N GLN A 150 -1.80 -10.98 -14.67
CA GLN A 150 -0.94 -9.83 -14.42
C GLN A 150 -0.65 -9.77 -12.93
N LYS A 151 0.61 -9.57 -12.58
CA LYS A 151 1.06 -9.33 -11.21
C LYS A 151 1.72 -7.97 -11.15
N THR A 152 1.31 -7.13 -10.21
CA THR A 152 1.92 -5.81 -10.01
C THR A 152 2.35 -5.67 -8.56
N VAL A 153 3.63 -5.34 -8.37
CA VAL A 153 4.18 -5.04 -7.04
C VAL A 153 3.99 -3.55 -6.73
N ILE A 154 3.50 -3.24 -5.53
CA ILE A 154 3.36 -1.88 -5.02
C ILE A 154 4.03 -1.80 -3.66
N GLU A 155 5.10 -1.02 -3.58
CA GLU A 155 5.83 -0.69 -2.36
C GLU A 155 5.37 0.67 -1.82
N LEU A 156 5.12 0.76 -0.51
CA LEU A 156 4.69 2.01 0.13
C LEU A 156 5.78 2.56 1.08
N LYS A 157 6.11 3.85 0.92
CA LYS A 157 7.07 4.56 1.77
C LYS A 157 6.52 5.86 2.31
N MET A 158 6.77 6.10 3.59
CA MET A 158 6.65 7.44 4.18
C MET A 158 7.99 8.16 4.02
N ARG A 159 7.94 9.42 3.58
CA ARG A 159 9.12 10.30 3.51
C ARG A 159 9.33 10.97 4.87
N TYR A 160 10.37 10.53 5.58
CA TYR A 160 10.84 11.20 6.82
C TYR A 160 12.07 12.10 6.60
N GLY A 161 12.75 11.97 5.47
CA GLY A 161 13.99 12.68 5.19
C GLY A 161 14.20 13.02 3.73
N LYS A 162 15.45 12.87 3.26
CA LYS A 162 15.82 13.13 1.87
C LYS A 162 15.07 12.18 0.94
N LEU A 163 14.49 12.75 -0.13
CA LEU A 163 13.72 12.01 -1.11
C LEU A 163 14.56 10.92 -1.79
N ASP A 164 15.77 11.26 -2.22
CA ASP A 164 16.64 10.31 -2.94
C ASP A 164 17.00 9.09 -2.10
N LYS A 165 17.26 9.27 -0.79
CA LYS A 165 17.48 8.14 0.13
C LYS A 165 16.25 7.25 0.29
N THR A 166 15.06 7.86 0.26
CA THR A 166 13.79 7.13 0.36
C THR A 166 13.55 6.33 -0.91
N ILE A 167 13.87 6.90 -2.07
CA ILE A 167 13.78 6.26 -3.38
C ILE A 167 14.77 5.10 -3.48
N GLU A 168 16.05 5.32 -3.16
CA GLU A 168 17.09 4.28 -3.20
C GLU A 168 16.73 3.06 -2.35
N ALA A 169 16.24 3.28 -1.12
CA ALA A 169 15.79 2.19 -0.26
C ALA A 169 14.53 1.51 -0.81
N GLY A 170 13.58 2.29 -1.33
CA GLY A 170 12.32 1.80 -1.88
C GLY A 170 12.51 0.94 -3.13
N ILE A 171 13.25 1.42 -4.14
CA ILE A 171 13.43 0.69 -5.41
C ILE A 171 14.13 -0.66 -5.20
N ARG A 172 15.05 -0.75 -4.24
CA ARG A 172 15.70 -2.02 -3.88
C ARG A 172 14.70 -3.03 -3.31
N GLN A 173 13.77 -2.57 -2.48
CA GLN A 173 12.74 -3.43 -1.88
C GLN A 173 11.69 -3.83 -2.92
N THR A 174 11.22 -2.87 -3.73
CA THR A 174 10.32 -3.13 -4.85
C THR A 174 10.91 -4.18 -5.78
N TRP A 175 12.18 -4.04 -6.18
CA TRP A 175 12.86 -5.00 -7.04
C TRP A 175 12.93 -6.41 -6.43
N TYR A 176 13.29 -6.52 -5.15
CA TYR A 176 13.37 -7.82 -4.46
C TYR A 176 12.00 -8.54 -4.48
N TYR A 177 10.92 -7.78 -4.29
CA TYR A 177 9.59 -8.38 -4.33
C TYR A 177 9.13 -8.71 -5.76
N MET A 178 9.49 -7.89 -6.75
CA MET A 178 9.26 -8.19 -8.18
C MET A 178 9.94 -9.49 -8.61
N ASP A 179 11.20 -9.69 -8.21
CA ASP A 179 11.96 -10.91 -8.47
C ASP A 179 11.27 -12.15 -7.88
N ARG A 180 10.83 -12.08 -6.61
CA ARG A 180 10.07 -13.15 -5.95
C ARG A 180 8.70 -13.41 -6.58
N ALA A 181 8.01 -12.36 -7.02
CA ALA A 181 6.69 -12.46 -7.63
C ALA A 181 6.73 -12.92 -9.10
N ALA A 182 7.93 -12.92 -9.71
CA ALA A 182 8.17 -13.12 -11.12
C ALA A 182 7.35 -12.15 -11.99
N THR A 183 7.54 -10.84 -11.75
CA THR A 183 6.93 -9.76 -12.53
C THR A 183 7.94 -8.66 -12.86
N ASP A 184 7.72 -7.97 -13.96
CA ASP A 184 8.43 -6.76 -14.38
C ASP A 184 7.64 -5.47 -14.09
N ASP A 185 6.43 -5.57 -13.53
CA ASP A 185 5.55 -4.44 -13.21
C ASP A 185 5.66 -4.07 -11.72
N GLY A 186 6.33 -2.95 -11.44
CA GLY A 186 6.66 -2.50 -10.10
C GLY A 186 6.48 -1.00 -9.89
N HIS A 187 5.85 -0.66 -8.77
CA HIS A 187 5.54 0.72 -8.38
C HIS A 187 6.02 1.01 -6.96
N LEU A 188 6.75 2.11 -6.80
CA LEU A 188 7.13 2.67 -5.52
C LEU A 188 6.32 3.94 -5.26
N ILE A 189 5.54 3.94 -4.17
CA ILE A 189 4.72 5.08 -3.77
C ILE A 189 5.32 5.74 -2.53
N ILE A 190 5.57 7.05 -2.61
CA ILE A 190 6.19 7.83 -1.55
C ILE A 190 5.22 8.91 -1.08
N PHE A 191 4.77 8.80 0.16
CA PHE A 191 3.91 9.77 0.81
C PHE A 191 4.72 10.82 1.60
N ASN A 192 4.49 12.09 1.32
CA ASN A 192 5.04 13.25 2.02
C ASN A 192 3.94 13.98 2.80
N ARG A 193 3.93 13.74 4.12
CA ARG A 193 2.97 14.36 5.03
C ARG A 193 3.38 15.73 5.54
N ASN A 194 4.53 16.28 5.13
CA ASN A 194 4.96 17.59 5.60
C ASN A 194 3.93 18.65 5.16
N PRO A 195 3.22 19.31 6.09
CA PRO A 195 2.22 20.32 5.73
C PRO A 195 2.85 21.55 5.09
N ASN A 196 4.15 21.77 5.31
CA ASN A 196 4.88 22.91 4.76
C ASN A 196 5.41 22.67 3.34
N THR A 197 5.28 21.45 2.81
CA THR A 197 5.64 21.17 1.40
C THR A 197 4.40 21.40 0.52
N PRO A 198 4.46 22.26 -0.51
CA PRO A 198 3.34 22.46 -1.41
C PRO A 198 3.05 21.21 -2.24
N TRP A 199 1.78 21.01 -2.60
CA TRP A 199 1.34 19.84 -3.39
C TRP A 199 2.09 19.69 -4.73
N SER A 200 2.49 20.80 -5.36
CA SER A 200 3.29 20.79 -6.58
C SER A 200 4.66 20.12 -6.42
N GLU A 201 5.21 20.08 -5.20
CA GLU A 201 6.46 19.38 -4.89
C GLU A 201 6.23 17.96 -4.38
N LYS A 202 5.02 17.65 -3.90
CA LYS A 202 4.63 16.31 -3.45
C LYS A 202 4.29 15.41 -4.62
N ILE A 203 3.49 15.91 -5.56
CA ILE A 203 3.00 15.15 -6.70
C ILE A 203 4.08 15.11 -7.79
N PHE A 204 4.60 13.91 -8.05
CA PHE A 204 5.45 13.65 -9.20
C PHE A 204 5.33 12.19 -9.63
N THR A 205 5.72 11.90 -10.87
CA THR A 205 5.88 10.53 -11.36
C THR A 205 7.17 10.46 -12.15
N ARG A 206 8.00 9.45 -11.91
CA ARG A 206 9.25 9.23 -12.64
C ARG A 206 9.62 7.77 -12.68
N THR A 207 10.41 7.37 -13.68
CA THR A 207 10.92 6.01 -13.80
C THR A 207 12.34 5.95 -13.25
N GLU A 208 12.58 4.99 -12.37
CA GLU A 208 13.92 4.62 -11.90
C GLU A 208 14.29 3.25 -12.46
N THR A 209 15.59 2.99 -12.60
CA THR A 209 16.09 1.68 -13.01
C THR A 209 16.92 1.08 -11.90
N TYR A 210 16.62 -0.17 -11.51
CA TYR A 210 17.40 -0.92 -10.54
C TYR A 210 17.63 -2.33 -11.08
N ASN A 211 18.90 -2.77 -11.11
CA ASN A 211 19.30 -4.06 -11.68
C ASN A 211 18.76 -4.32 -13.11
N GLY A 212 18.64 -3.29 -13.93
CA GLY A 212 18.13 -3.39 -15.31
C GLY A 212 16.61 -3.44 -15.44
N THR A 213 15.86 -3.42 -14.33
CA THR A 213 14.39 -3.39 -14.32
C THR A 213 13.89 -1.97 -14.06
N ALA A 214 12.89 -1.54 -14.81
CA ALA A 214 12.23 -0.25 -14.62
C ALA A 214 11.22 -0.33 -13.46
N ILE A 215 11.23 0.67 -12.57
CA ILE A 215 10.29 0.83 -11.46
C ILE A 215 9.68 2.23 -11.56
N GLN A 216 8.35 2.31 -11.53
CA GLN A 216 7.67 3.61 -11.53
C GLN A 216 7.57 4.17 -10.11
N VAL A 217 8.09 5.37 -9.91
CA VAL A 217 8.10 6.06 -8.62
C VAL A 217 7.06 7.19 -8.63
N TRP A 218 6.23 7.22 -7.60
CA TRP A 218 5.09 8.12 -7.44
C TRP A 218 5.27 8.92 -6.15
N GLY A 219 5.28 10.24 -6.25
CA GLY A 219 5.21 11.15 -5.11
C GLY A 219 3.77 11.58 -4.83
N MET A 220 3.41 11.61 -3.55
CA MET A 220 2.10 12.08 -3.08
C MET A 220 2.21 12.77 -1.72
#